data_AF-A0A7J8HAW6-F1
#
_entry.id   AF-A0A7J8HAW6-F1
#
_cell.length_a   1.000
_cell.length_b   1.000
_cell.length_c   1.000
_cell.angle_alpha   90.00
_cell.angle_beta   90.00
_cell.angle_gamma   90.00
#
_symmetry.space_group_name_H-M   'P 1'
#
loop_
_entity.id
_entity.type
_entity.pdbx_description
1 polymer ?
#
loop_
_entity_poly.entity_id
_entity_poly.type
_entity_poly.pdbx_seq_one_letter_code
_entity_poly.pdbx_strand_id
1 'polypeptide(L)'
;MDEVEWTPRQPKPEDLRVGLISWAGSYLTYEPYNHMITAAAKGLGRRQTWEILVSNEHETQAVVRLRSLQGLYLLCEADGNLYYDRPRTSHHGSFLLRFHRNDVEIYAASEHLTPMSLFQFESENGSPILQLRSANGFYLAQRRHRTVVANGYHLESDTFFRMHWNCGRIILQSPNGRFLGIAPNSLLIANASIPGPNEEFGIRLANRPFLALRGRYGYVGTSPEHDLMQCNMDQPSCIHLLPCRQGIYHFQAQCGSFWSITSFGTFRPWGKFALNFCIELQGSNLLTVLAPNGFYMRSDRSGTLLADSEDITKECIWEF
;
A
#
# COMPACT_ATOMS: atom_id res chain seq x y z
N MET A 1 27.03 -24.48 30.24
CA MET A 1 26.11 -23.38 29.88
C MET A 1 26.96 -22.56 28.95
N ASP A 2 26.92 -22.96 27.68
CA ASP A 2 28.00 -22.66 26.74
C ASP A 2 27.53 -21.45 25.93
N GLU A 3 28.23 -20.34 26.11
CA GLU A 3 27.99 -19.10 25.39
C GLU A 3 28.19 -19.35 23.89
N VAL A 4 27.11 -19.22 23.13
CA VAL A 4 27.15 -19.28 21.67
C VAL A 4 27.77 -17.97 21.16
N GLU A 5 29.04 -18.07 20.79
CA GLU A 5 29.81 -17.00 20.17
C GLU A 5 29.26 -16.72 18.76
N TRP A 6 28.47 -15.65 18.62
CA TRP A 6 27.96 -15.19 17.32
C TRP A 6 29.07 -14.48 16.54
N THR A 7 30.02 -15.25 15.99
CA THR A 7 30.92 -14.69 14.97
C THR A 7 30.16 -14.56 13.64
N PRO A 8 30.12 -13.38 13.00
CA PRO A 8 29.55 -13.24 11.68
C PRO A 8 30.37 -14.12 10.74
N ARG A 9 29.78 -15.22 10.25
CA ARG A 9 30.40 -16.08 9.24
C ARG A 9 30.76 -15.19 8.06
N GLN A 10 32.04 -15.12 7.69
CA GLN A 10 32.43 -14.53 6.42
C GLN A 10 31.66 -15.27 5.32
N PRO A 11 30.93 -14.55 4.46
CA PRO A 11 30.14 -15.19 3.40
C PRO A 11 31.08 -16.02 2.53
N LYS A 12 30.66 -17.24 2.18
CA LYS A 12 31.47 -18.06 1.28
C LYS A 12 31.49 -17.40 -0.09
N PRO A 13 32.56 -17.55 -0.90
CA PRO A 13 32.62 -16.95 -2.24
C PRO A 13 31.43 -17.32 -3.14
N GLU A 14 30.85 -18.50 -2.92
CA GLU A 14 29.64 -18.98 -3.59
C GLU A 14 28.36 -18.23 -3.21
N ASP A 15 28.30 -17.64 -2.02
CA ASP A 15 27.17 -16.83 -1.54
C ASP A 15 27.18 -15.39 -2.13
N LEU A 16 28.31 -14.97 -2.73
CA LEU A 16 28.51 -13.64 -3.33
C LEU A 16 28.37 -13.63 -4.86
N ARG A 17 27.78 -14.69 -5.42
CA ARG A 17 27.55 -14.84 -6.87
C ARG A 17 26.24 -14.18 -7.27
N VAL A 18 26.31 -13.34 -8.29
CA VAL A 18 25.16 -12.58 -8.82
C VAL A 18 25.06 -12.69 -10.33
N GLY A 19 23.86 -12.45 -10.84
CA GLY A 19 23.62 -12.10 -12.24
C GLY A 19 23.28 -10.63 -12.36
N LEU A 20 23.90 -9.91 -13.31
CA LEU A 20 23.55 -8.52 -13.61
C LEU A 20 22.62 -8.49 -14.82
N ILE A 21 21.41 -8.00 -14.64
CA ILE A 21 20.38 -7.92 -15.67
C ILE A 21 20.14 -6.48 -16.10
N SER A 22 20.11 -6.24 -17.41
CA SER A 22 19.80 -4.93 -17.99
C SER A 22 18.29 -4.66 -17.97
N TRP A 23 17.91 -3.40 -18.23
CA TRP A 23 16.50 -2.99 -18.35
C TRP A 23 15.73 -3.79 -19.42
N ALA A 24 16.43 -4.29 -20.44
CA ALA A 24 15.86 -5.11 -21.52
C ALA A 24 15.69 -6.59 -21.14
N GLY A 25 15.91 -6.95 -19.86
CA GLY A 25 15.80 -8.31 -19.35
C GLY A 25 16.89 -9.25 -19.88
N SER A 26 18.06 -8.73 -20.21
CA SER A 26 19.20 -9.52 -20.70
C SER A 26 20.38 -9.45 -19.74
N TYR A 27 21.05 -10.57 -19.52
CA TYR A 27 22.14 -10.70 -18.56
C TYR A 27 23.50 -10.32 -19.13
N LEU A 28 24.30 -9.61 -18.32
CA LEU A 28 25.70 -9.33 -18.57
C LEU A 28 26.48 -10.65 -18.66
N THR A 29 27.10 -10.89 -19.80
CA THR A 29 27.71 -12.15 -20.18
C THR A 29 29.16 -11.90 -20.56
N TYR A 30 30.08 -12.70 -20.00
CA TYR A 30 31.46 -12.75 -20.49
C TYR A 30 31.61 -13.82 -21.57
N GLU A 31 32.25 -13.48 -22.68
CA GLU A 31 32.47 -14.39 -23.80
C GLU A 31 33.91 -14.96 -23.80
N PRO A 32 34.08 -16.27 -23.54
CA PRO A 32 35.40 -16.89 -23.30
C PRO A 32 36.45 -16.68 -24.38
N TYR A 33 36.02 -16.55 -25.63
CA TYR A 33 36.91 -16.62 -26.79
C TYR A 33 37.43 -15.26 -27.25
N ASN A 34 36.70 -14.17 -26.98
CA ASN A 34 37.00 -12.85 -27.52
C ASN A 34 37.27 -11.79 -26.44
N HIS A 35 37.38 -12.19 -25.17
CA HIS A 35 37.54 -11.27 -24.02
C HIS A 35 36.47 -10.17 -23.94
N MET A 36 35.33 -10.40 -24.60
CA MET A 36 34.28 -9.41 -24.80
C MET A 36 33.16 -9.59 -23.80
N ILE A 37 32.48 -8.49 -23.51
CA ILE A 37 31.31 -8.45 -22.64
C ILE A 37 30.08 -8.12 -23.49
N THR A 38 29.01 -8.87 -23.28
CA THR A 38 27.73 -8.66 -23.99
C THR A 38 26.57 -8.66 -22.99
N ALA A 39 25.40 -8.18 -23.42
CA ALA A 39 24.17 -8.22 -22.63
C ALA A 39 23.01 -8.75 -23.48
N ALA A 40 23.20 -9.91 -24.11
CA ALA A 40 22.21 -10.52 -25.01
C ALA A 40 21.51 -11.76 -24.43
N ALA A 41 22.09 -12.40 -23.42
CA ALA A 41 21.58 -13.66 -22.87
C ALA A 41 20.27 -13.46 -22.10
N LYS A 42 19.26 -14.31 -22.33
CA LYS A 42 17.96 -14.25 -21.63
C LYS A 42 17.87 -15.12 -20.38
N GLY A 43 18.84 -16.00 -20.16
CA GLY A 43 18.89 -16.89 -18.99
C GLY A 43 20.15 -16.66 -18.16
N LEU A 44 20.04 -16.89 -16.85
CA LEU A 44 21.16 -16.87 -15.93
C LEU A 44 21.87 -18.23 -15.94
N GLY A 45 23.07 -18.27 -16.51
CA GLY A 45 23.95 -19.44 -16.50
C GLY A 45 25.38 -19.06 -16.10
N ARG A 46 26.30 -20.01 -16.26
CA ARG A 46 27.69 -19.86 -15.80
C ARG A 46 28.41 -18.63 -16.36
N ARG A 47 28.15 -18.27 -17.63
CA ARG A 47 28.73 -17.09 -18.29
C ARG A 47 28.09 -15.75 -17.87
N GLN A 48 26.96 -15.82 -17.17
CA GLN A 48 26.21 -14.67 -16.66
C GLN A 48 26.44 -14.46 -15.15
N THR A 49 27.19 -15.37 -14.52
CA THR A 49 27.48 -15.35 -13.08
C THR A 49 28.78 -14.60 -12.80
N TRP A 50 28.70 -13.65 -11.89
CA TRP A 50 29.80 -12.82 -11.44
C TRP A 50 29.93 -12.87 -9.93
N GLU A 51 31.14 -12.84 -9.41
CA GLU A 51 31.45 -12.71 -7.99
C GLU A 51 31.72 -11.23 -7.67
N ILE A 52 30.96 -10.68 -6.72
CA ILE A 52 31.16 -9.29 -6.27
C ILE A 52 32.26 -9.29 -5.20
N LEU A 53 33.30 -8.50 -5.43
CA LEU A 53 34.36 -8.24 -4.47
C LEU A 53 34.22 -6.80 -3.97
N VAL A 54 33.96 -6.63 -2.68
CA VAL A 54 33.78 -5.32 -2.05
C VAL A 54 35.13 -4.84 -1.49
N SER A 55 35.51 -3.61 -1.81
CA SER A 55 36.65 -2.92 -1.19
C SER A 55 36.14 -1.88 -0.19
N ASN A 56 36.72 -1.88 1.01
CA ASN A 56 36.45 -0.91 2.07
C ASN A 56 37.45 0.27 2.04
N GLU A 57 38.24 0.43 0.97
CA GLU A 57 39.26 1.49 0.85
C GLU A 57 38.68 2.91 0.86
N HIS A 58 37.36 3.06 0.63
CA HIS A 58 36.68 4.34 0.67
C HIS A 58 35.57 4.30 1.73
N GLU A 59 35.85 4.88 2.91
CA GLU A 59 34.96 4.88 4.09
C GLU A 59 33.53 5.41 3.82
N THR A 60 33.30 6.11 2.71
CA THR A 60 32.02 6.73 2.36
C THR A 60 31.32 6.12 1.14
N GLN A 61 31.95 5.23 0.36
CA GLN A 61 31.37 4.66 -0.86
C GLN A 61 31.76 3.19 -1.05
N ALA A 62 30.77 2.32 -1.24
CA ALA A 62 31.01 0.91 -1.56
C ALA A 62 31.60 0.79 -2.97
N VAL A 63 32.91 0.52 -3.03
CA VAL A 63 33.63 0.20 -4.25
C VAL A 63 33.60 -1.30 -4.47
N VAL A 64 33.27 -1.73 -5.68
CA VAL A 64 33.17 -3.15 -6.03
C VAL A 64 33.99 -3.49 -7.27
N ARG A 65 34.43 -4.74 -7.35
CA ARG A 65 34.88 -5.37 -8.60
C ARG A 65 34.00 -6.57 -8.92
N LEU A 66 33.83 -6.83 -10.20
CA LEU A 66 33.09 -7.98 -10.70
C LEU A 66 34.08 -8.98 -11.28
N ARG A 67 34.17 -10.16 -10.66
CA ARG A 67 35.05 -11.25 -11.09
C ARG A 67 34.23 -12.35 -11.74
N SER A 68 34.61 -12.78 -12.95
CA SER A 68 33.99 -13.92 -13.61
C SER A 68 34.37 -15.23 -12.91
N LEU A 69 33.64 -16.31 -13.18
CA LEU A 69 33.98 -17.64 -12.64
C LEU A 69 35.31 -18.21 -13.20
N GLN A 70 35.95 -17.53 -14.15
CA GLN A 70 37.30 -17.86 -14.63
C GLN A 70 38.39 -17.05 -13.90
N GLY A 71 38.02 -16.17 -12.96
CA GLY A 71 38.96 -15.35 -12.19
C GLY A 71 39.40 -14.06 -12.89
N LEU A 72 38.78 -13.71 -14.03
CA LEU A 72 39.03 -12.46 -14.76
C LEU A 72 38.03 -11.39 -14.34
N TYR A 73 38.37 -10.11 -14.52
CA TYR A 73 37.61 -8.99 -13.96
C TYR A 73 36.92 -8.19 -15.06
N LEU A 74 35.74 -7.66 -14.78
CA LEU A 74 35.13 -6.64 -15.65
C LEU A 74 35.98 -5.37 -15.61
N LEU A 75 36.38 -4.89 -16.77
CA LEU A 75 37.23 -3.71 -16.94
C LEU A 75 36.55 -2.71 -17.86
N CYS A 76 36.90 -1.44 -17.68
CA CYS A 76 36.41 -0.32 -18.47
C CYS A 76 37.60 0.56 -18.84
N GLU A 77 37.81 0.77 -20.14
CA GLU A 77 38.80 1.73 -20.64
C GLU A 77 38.28 3.17 -20.54
N ALA A 78 39.19 4.14 -20.69
CA ALA A 78 38.86 5.57 -20.63
C ALA A 78 37.88 6.03 -21.74
N ASP A 79 37.79 5.28 -22.84
CA ASP A 79 36.84 5.50 -23.94
C ASP A 79 35.44 4.91 -23.65
N GLY A 80 35.24 4.25 -22.51
CA GLY A 80 33.99 3.62 -22.11
C GLY A 80 33.80 2.19 -22.61
N ASN A 81 34.78 1.60 -23.31
CA ASN A 81 34.70 0.21 -23.76
C ASN A 81 34.83 -0.77 -22.59
N LEU A 82 33.89 -1.71 -22.53
CA LEU A 82 33.86 -2.78 -21.53
C LEU A 82 34.44 -4.07 -22.09
N TYR A 83 35.28 -4.71 -21.29
CA TYR A 83 35.88 -6.00 -21.60
C TYR A 83 36.14 -6.76 -20.30
N TYR A 84 36.66 -7.98 -20.37
CA TYR A 84 37.07 -8.68 -19.16
C TYR A 84 38.46 -9.31 -19.27
N ASP A 85 39.32 -8.96 -18.32
CA ASP A 85 40.72 -9.39 -18.27
C ASP A 85 41.31 -9.17 -16.87
N ARG A 86 42.63 -9.27 -16.73
CA ARG A 86 43.38 -8.97 -15.51
C ARG A 86 43.55 -7.45 -15.34
N PRO A 87 43.24 -6.90 -14.15
CA PRO A 87 43.48 -5.50 -13.85
C PRO A 87 44.95 -5.11 -14.05
N ARG A 88 45.17 -3.95 -14.68
CA ARG A 88 46.51 -3.38 -14.88
C ARG A 88 47.03 -2.59 -13.67
N THR A 89 46.12 -2.08 -12.84
CA THR A 89 46.43 -1.30 -11.63
C THR A 89 45.49 -1.70 -10.50
N SER A 90 45.79 -1.25 -9.27
CA SER A 90 44.94 -1.43 -8.09
C SER A 90 43.56 -0.78 -8.20
N HIS A 91 43.33 0.13 -9.15
CA HIS A 91 42.03 0.78 -9.30
C HIS A 91 41.32 0.39 -10.60
N HIS A 92 42.01 -0.29 -11.52
CA HIS A 92 41.43 -0.70 -12.80
C HIS A 92 40.31 -1.73 -12.58
N GLY A 93 39.12 -1.44 -13.09
CA GLY A 93 37.93 -2.29 -12.92
C GLY A 93 37.21 -2.08 -11.57
N SER A 94 37.46 -0.96 -10.90
CA SER A 94 36.74 -0.58 -9.68
C SER A 94 35.51 0.23 -10.05
N PHE A 95 34.34 -0.21 -9.60
CA PHE A 95 33.06 0.41 -9.88
C PHE A 95 32.41 0.89 -8.58
N LEU A 96 31.67 2.00 -8.66
CA LEU A 96 30.85 2.46 -7.55
C LEU A 96 29.48 1.79 -7.61
N LEU A 97 29.09 1.12 -6.53
CA LEU A 97 27.73 0.62 -6.41
C LEU A 97 26.80 1.77 -5.99
N ARG A 98 25.95 2.23 -6.91
CA ARG A 98 24.89 3.21 -6.60
C ARG A 98 23.56 2.50 -6.41
N PHE A 99 23.00 2.63 -5.22
CA PHE A 99 21.63 2.19 -4.94
C PHE A 99 20.66 3.23 -5.49
N HIS A 100 19.99 2.90 -6.60
CA HIS A 100 18.81 3.63 -7.00
C HIS A 100 17.65 3.18 -6.11
N ARG A 101 17.22 4.06 -5.20
CA ARG A 101 15.93 3.88 -4.52
C ARG A 101 14.87 4.06 -5.61
N ASN A 102 13.98 3.08 -5.76
CA ASN A 102 12.82 3.22 -6.63
C ASN A 102 11.89 4.25 -5.97
N ASP A 103 12.13 5.54 -6.22
CA ASP A 103 11.24 6.62 -5.81
C ASP A 103 10.00 6.57 -6.71
N VAL A 104 9.05 5.71 -6.35
CA VAL A 104 7.77 5.61 -7.06
C VAL A 104 6.91 6.77 -6.61
N GLU A 105 6.96 7.86 -7.39
CA GLU A 105 6.04 8.98 -7.27
C GLU A 105 4.60 8.54 -7.57
N ILE A 106 3.64 9.21 -6.94
CA ILE A 106 2.22 8.85 -7.04
C ILE A 106 1.47 9.91 -7.81
N TYR A 107 0.75 9.46 -8.84
CA TYR A 107 -0.05 10.32 -9.70
C TYR A 107 -1.53 9.93 -9.65
N ALA A 108 -2.40 10.91 -9.44
CA ALA A 108 -3.85 10.78 -9.57
C ALA A 108 -4.30 11.01 -11.02
N ALA A 109 -3.84 10.15 -11.94
CA ALA A 109 -4.00 10.34 -13.39
C ALA A 109 -4.79 9.23 -14.10
N SER A 110 -5.05 8.11 -13.44
CA SER A 110 -5.72 6.95 -14.06
C SER A 110 -7.13 6.76 -13.52
N GLU A 111 -8.11 6.64 -14.42
CA GLU A 111 -9.48 6.22 -14.07
C GLU A 111 -9.62 4.70 -13.96
N HIS A 112 -8.66 3.95 -14.50
CA HIS A 112 -8.65 2.48 -14.45
C HIS A 112 -7.98 1.95 -13.19
N LEU A 113 -8.65 1.02 -12.52
CA LEU A 113 -8.10 0.29 -11.37
C LEU A 113 -7.06 -0.71 -11.86
N THR A 114 -5.80 -0.47 -11.48
CA THR A 114 -4.67 -1.38 -11.67
C THR A 114 -4.14 -1.81 -10.30
N PRO A 115 -3.36 -2.90 -10.19
CA PRO A 115 -2.72 -3.26 -8.92
C PRO A 115 -1.91 -2.10 -8.31
N MET A 116 -1.29 -1.25 -9.13
CA MET A 116 -0.52 -0.09 -8.66
C MET A 116 -1.39 1.07 -8.13
N SER A 117 -2.69 1.05 -8.41
CA SER A 117 -3.67 2.02 -7.85
C SER A 117 -4.26 1.55 -6.52
N LEU A 118 -3.94 0.33 -6.07
CA LEU A 118 -4.47 -0.24 -4.84
C LEU A 118 -3.50 -0.01 -3.68
N PHE A 119 -4.05 0.49 -2.58
CA PHE A 119 -3.35 0.63 -1.32
C PHE A 119 -4.11 -0.14 -0.25
N GLN A 120 -3.38 -0.92 0.55
CA GLN A 120 -3.92 -1.51 1.76
C GLN A 120 -3.99 -0.40 2.83
N PHE A 121 -5.19 -0.24 3.39
CA PHE A 121 -5.48 0.69 4.47
C PHE A 121 -5.11 0.03 5.79
N GLU A 122 -4.11 0.57 6.48
CA GLU A 122 -3.63 0.05 7.76
C GLU A 122 -3.74 1.15 8.82
N SER A 123 -4.62 0.92 9.80
CA SER A 123 -4.86 1.85 10.89
C SER A 123 -5.18 1.07 12.17
N GLU A 124 -4.62 1.53 13.29
CA GLU A 124 -4.89 1.00 14.61
C GLU A 124 -6.25 1.50 15.12
N ASN A 125 -6.97 0.64 15.85
CA ASN A 125 -8.34 0.92 16.30
C ASN A 125 -8.40 2.19 17.16
N GLY A 126 -9.17 3.18 16.68
CA GLY A 126 -9.34 4.47 17.37
C GLY A 126 -8.14 5.41 17.26
N SER A 127 -7.11 5.04 16.52
CA SER A 127 -6.00 5.93 16.19
C SER A 127 -6.31 6.71 14.91
N PRO A 128 -6.11 8.03 14.87
CA PRO A 128 -6.23 8.79 13.63
C PRO A 128 -5.03 8.56 12.70
N ILE A 129 -4.10 7.66 13.05
CA ILE A 129 -2.92 7.39 12.25
C ILE A 129 -3.22 6.32 11.21
N LEU A 130 -2.86 6.63 9.97
CA LEU A 130 -3.03 5.80 8.79
C LEU A 130 -1.67 5.54 8.14
N GLN A 131 -1.44 4.29 7.77
CA GLN A 131 -0.40 3.87 6.86
C GLN A 131 -1.05 3.28 5.60
N LEU A 132 -0.49 3.62 4.45
CA LEU A 132 -0.96 3.14 3.16
C LEU A 132 0.13 2.29 2.52
N ARG A 133 -0.10 0.98 2.47
CA ARG A 133 0.83 0.03 1.87
C ARG A 133 0.47 -0.20 0.41
N SER A 134 1.40 0.03 -0.50
CA SER A 134 1.17 -0.17 -1.93
C SER A 134 1.39 -1.64 -2.34
N ALA A 135 0.97 -2.00 -3.56
CA ALA A 135 1.04 -3.38 -4.06
C ALA A 135 2.47 -3.95 -4.19
N ASN A 136 3.51 -3.11 -4.20
CA ASN A 136 4.90 -3.56 -4.20
C ASN A 136 5.45 -3.85 -2.78
N GLY A 137 4.61 -3.66 -1.75
CA GLY A 137 4.95 -3.92 -0.35
C GLY A 137 5.54 -2.72 0.40
N PHE A 138 5.87 -1.62 -0.29
CA PHE A 138 6.34 -0.38 0.33
C PHE A 138 5.17 0.51 0.76
N TYR A 139 5.45 1.40 1.71
CA TYR A 139 4.50 2.32 2.28
C TYR A 139 4.58 3.69 1.60
N LEU A 140 3.44 4.37 1.56
CA LEU A 140 3.40 5.79 1.28
C LEU A 140 4.26 6.53 2.30
N ALA A 141 5.15 7.39 1.86
CA ALA A 141 6.03 8.16 2.72
C ALA A 141 6.16 9.60 2.25
N GLN A 142 6.12 10.54 3.19
CA GLN A 142 6.47 11.93 2.92
C GLN A 142 7.99 12.09 2.95
N ARG A 143 8.57 12.49 1.82
CA ARG A 143 10.01 12.75 1.64
C ARG A 143 10.30 14.24 1.57
N ARG A 144 11.57 14.60 1.38
CA ARG A 144 12.09 15.97 1.49
C ARG A 144 11.15 17.01 0.84
N HIS A 145 10.99 18.12 1.54
CA HIS A 145 10.11 19.25 1.22
C HIS A 145 8.61 18.91 1.18
N ARG A 146 8.16 18.27 0.09
CA ARG A 146 6.72 18.12 -0.24
C ARG A 146 6.41 16.84 -0.98
N THR A 147 7.42 16.07 -1.36
CA THR A 147 7.24 14.91 -2.22
C THR A 147 6.65 13.75 -1.43
N VAL A 148 5.66 13.08 -2.01
CA VAL A 148 5.07 11.86 -1.46
C VAL A 148 5.34 10.72 -2.44
N VAL A 149 5.97 9.64 -1.94
CA VAL A 149 6.38 8.48 -2.76
C VAL A 149 6.05 7.17 -2.05
N ALA A 150 5.88 6.09 -2.80
CA ALA A 150 5.63 4.75 -2.28
C ALA A 150 6.93 3.93 -2.13
N ASN A 151 7.86 4.43 -1.32
CA ASN A 151 9.15 3.78 -1.03
C ASN A 151 9.44 3.61 0.48
N GLY A 152 8.43 3.87 1.32
CA GLY A 152 8.54 3.79 2.78
C GLY A 152 8.64 2.38 3.30
N TYR A 153 9.30 2.24 4.45
CA TYR A 153 9.35 0.98 5.18
C TYR A 153 8.29 0.92 6.27
N HIS A 154 7.88 -0.29 6.67
CA HIS A 154 6.94 -0.49 7.77
C HIS A 154 7.46 0.19 9.05
N LEU A 155 6.58 0.91 9.74
CA LEU A 155 6.84 1.70 10.97
C LEU A 155 7.84 2.86 10.83
N GLU A 156 8.21 3.24 9.61
CA GLU A 156 9.00 4.45 9.39
C GLU A 156 8.18 5.71 9.72
N SER A 157 8.77 6.67 10.45
CA SER A 157 8.07 7.88 10.90
C SER A 157 7.40 8.67 9.76
N ASP A 158 8.04 8.67 8.59
CA ASP A 158 7.62 9.39 7.39
C ASP A 158 6.36 8.78 6.74
N THR A 159 5.94 7.59 7.19
CA THR A 159 4.80 6.84 6.63
C THR A 159 3.51 7.03 7.41
N PHE A 160 3.56 7.70 8.57
CA PHE A 160 2.40 7.93 9.41
C PHE A 160 1.66 9.21 8.99
N PHE A 161 0.49 9.05 8.39
CA PHE A 161 -0.39 10.17 8.05
C PHE A 161 -1.51 10.26 9.08
N ARG A 162 -1.80 11.46 9.57
CA ARG A 162 -2.99 11.70 10.39
C ARG A 162 -4.20 11.90 9.47
N MET A 163 -5.21 11.07 9.64
CA MET A 163 -6.44 11.06 8.86
C MET A 163 -7.54 11.85 9.57
N HIS A 164 -8.28 12.64 8.80
CA HIS A 164 -9.47 13.35 9.24
C HIS A 164 -10.63 13.03 8.31
N TRP A 165 -11.76 12.59 8.86
CA TRP A 165 -12.98 12.30 8.11
C TRP A 165 -13.80 13.58 7.88
N ASN A 166 -14.35 13.70 6.68
CA ASN A 166 -15.33 14.71 6.29
C ASN A 166 -16.41 14.05 5.44
N CYS A 167 -17.44 13.49 6.09
CA CYS A 167 -18.63 12.91 5.44
C CYS A 167 -18.30 11.90 4.31
N GLY A 168 -17.54 10.85 4.63
CA GLY A 168 -17.11 9.83 3.65
C GLY A 168 -15.90 10.22 2.78
N ARG A 169 -15.36 11.43 2.94
CA ARG A 169 -14.04 11.82 2.41
C ARG A 169 -13.00 11.84 3.51
N ILE A 170 -11.74 11.72 3.13
CA ILE A 170 -10.61 11.83 4.04
C ILE A 170 -9.71 12.98 3.64
N ILE A 171 -9.14 13.62 4.65
CA ILE A 171 -8.04 14.58 4.53
C ILE A 171 -6.85 13.96 5.24
N LEU A 172 -5.71 13.93 4.57
CA LEU A 172 -4.48 13.33 5.10
C LEU A 172 -3.46 14.41 5.44
N GLN A 173 -3.02 14.42 6.69
CA GLN A 173 -1.94 15.28 7.18
C GLN A 173 -0.65 14.46 7.30
N SER A 174 0.40 14.91 6.64
CA SER A 174 1.74 14.31 6.71
C SER A 174 2.46 14.63 8.03
N PRO A 175 3.55 13.90 8.37
CA PRO A 175 4.34 14.12 9.58
C PRO A 175 4.88 15.55 9.75
N ASN A 176 5.14 16.25 8.64
CA ASN A 176 5.61 17.64 8.66
C ASN A 176 4.48 18.67 8.93
N GLY A 177 3.25 18.19 9.17
CA GLY A 177 2.07 19.01 9.45
C GLY A 177 1.33 19.53 8.22
N ARG A 178 1.81 19.28 6.99
CA ARG A 178 1.15 19.67 5.74
C ARG A 178 0.12 18.65 5.30
N PHE A 179 -0.92 19.13 4.64
CA PHE A 179 -1.96 18.30 4.04
C PHE A 179 -1.55 17.83 2.65
N LEU A 180 -1.91 16.57 2.36
CA LEU A 180 -1.72 15.95 1.06
C LEU A 180 -2.75 16.51 0.10
N GLY A 181 -2.31 16.86 -1.10
CA GLY A 181 -3.17 17.33 -2.18
C GLY A 181 -2.63 16.91 -3.53
N ILE A 182 -3.48 17.00 -4.54
CA ILE A 182 -3.13 16.69 -5.92
C ILE A 182 -2.68 17.99 -6.62
N ALA A 183 -1.43 18.01 -7.09
CA ALA A 183 -0.89 19.11 -7.87
C ALA A 183 -1.50 19.15 -9.30
N PRO A 184 -1.38 20.28 -10.04
CA PRO A 184 -1.94 20.40 -11.39
C PRO A 184 -1.43 19.36 -12.40
N ASN A 185 -0.24 18.80 -12.17
CA ASN A 185 0.33 17.71 -12.95
C ASN A 185 -0.09 16.31 -12.44
N SER A 186 -1.16 16.23 -11.65
CA SER A 186 -1.67 15.03 -10.98
C SER A 186 -0.75 14.41 -9.93
N LEU A 187 0.40 15.01 -9.61
CA LEU A 187 1.33 14.49 -8.60
C LEU A 187 0.77 14.67 -7.19
N LEU A 188 0.84 13.63 -6.37
CA LEU A 188 0.50 13.70 -4.94
C LEU A 188 1.63 14.40 -4.17
N ILE A 189 1.30 15.50 -3.49
CA ILE A 189 2.28 16.29 -2.72
C ILE A 189 1.72 16.70 -1.35
N ALA A 190 2.61 16.82 -0.36
CA ALA A 190 2.31 17.36 0.96
C ALA A 190 2.72 18.84 1.04
N ASN A 191 1.81 19.75 0.66
CA ASN A 191 2.14 21.18 0.52
C ASN A 191 1.19 22.10 1.30
N ALA A 192 -0.10 21.77 1.31
CA ALA A 192 -1.13 22.64 1.86
C ALA A 192 -0.96 22.82 3.38
N SER A 193 -1.13 24.04 3.87
CA SER A 193 -1.13 24.35 5.32
C SER A 193 -2.54 24.30 5.92
N ILE A 194 -3.55 24.46 5.07
CA ILE A 194 -4.97 24.41 5.39
C ILE A 194 -5.61 23.53 4.31
N PRO A 195 -6.45 22.55 4.67
CA PRO A 195 -7.08 21.68 3.69
C PRO A 195 -8.09 22.46 2.85
N GLY A 196 -8.07 22.21 1.54
CA GLY A 196 -9.06 22.70 0.59
C GLY A 196 -9.63 21.55 -0.26
N PRO A 197 -10.36 21.88 -1.34
CA PRO A 197 -11.01 20.87 -2.19
C PRO A 197 -10.05 19.86 -2.84
N ASN A 198 -8.77 20.22 -3.04
CA ASN A 198 -7.77 19.35 -3.64
C ASN A 198 -7.10 18.41 -2.62
N GLU A 199 -7.33 18.62 -1.33
CA GLU A 199 -6.82 17.83 -0.21
C GLU A 199 -7.87 16.81 0.31
N GLU A 200 -9.07 16.81 -0.27
CA GLU A 200 -10.12 15.85 0.04
C GLU A 200 -10.06 14.64 -0.90
N PHE A 201 -9.85 13.46 -0.32
CA PHE A 201 -9.78 12.20 -1.06
C PHE A 201 -10.99 11.32 -0.78
N GLY A 202 -11.49 10.70 -1.85
CA GLY A 202 -12.47 9.63 -1.76
C GLY A 202 -11.85 8.29 -1.47
N ILE A 203 -12.43 7.51 -0.57
CA ILE A 203 -12.07 6.10 -0.40
C ILE A 203 -13.03 5.22 -1.21
N ARG A 204 -12.44 4.23 -1.90
CA ARG A 204 -13.20 3.16 -2.55
C ARG A 204 -12.61 1.81 -2.15
N LEU A 205 -13.41 1.02 -1.42
CA LEU A 205 -13.11 -0.37 -1.12
C LEU A 205 -13.09 -1.20 -2.41
N ALA A 206 -11.91 -1.74 -2.75
CA ALA A 206 -11.71 -2.57 -3.94
C ALA A 206 -11.85 -4.07 -3.65
N ASN A 207 -11.63 -4.49 -2.40
CA ASN A 207 -11.61 -5.88 -1.94
C ASN A 207 -12.87 -6.30 -1.16
N ARG A 208 -13.94 -5.50 -1.26
CA ARG A 208 -15.22 -5.74 -0.57
C ARG A 208 -16.39 -5.49 -1.54
N PRO A 209 -16.77 -6.49 -2.36
CA PRO A 209 -18.00 -6.42 -3.15
C PRO A 209 -19.26 -6.55 -2.29
N PHE A 210 -19.11 -7.04 -1.05
CA PHE A 210 -20.15 -7.10 -0.04
C PHE A 210 -19.55 -6.90 1.36
N LEU A 211 -20.42 -6.63 2.33
CA LEU A 211 -20.11 -6.57 3.76
C LEU A 211 -20.95 -7.57 4.55
N ALA A 212 -20.38 -8.05 5.64
CA ALA A 212 -21.09 -8.68 6.74
C ALA A 212 -20.73 -7.87 7.98
N LEU A 213 -21.72 -7.21 8.59
CA LEU A 213 -21.46 -6.27 9.68
C LEU A 213 -21.71 -6.95 11.03
N ARG A 214 -20.72 -6.92 11.92
CA ARG A 214 -20.84 -7.35 13.30
C ARG A 214 -20.75 -6.15 14.24
N GLY A 215 -21.81 -5.92 14.99
CA GLY A 215 -21.87 -4.86 16.00
C GLY A 215 -21.70 -5.40 17.42
N ARG A 216 -22.05 -4.55 18.39
CA ARG A 216 -21.91 -4.85 19.82
C ARG A 216 -22.73 -6.05 20.29
N TYR A 217 -23.93 -6.25 19.73
CA TYR A 217 -24.89 -7.26 20.18
C TYR A 217 -25.00 -8.49 19.27
N GLY A 218 -24.30 -8.51 18.14
CA GLY A 218 -24.37 -9.59 17.16
C GLY A 218 -24.18 -9.10 15.72
N TYR A 219 -24.58 -9.92 14.76
CA TYR A 219 -24.52 -9.58 13.35
C TYR A 219 -25.75 -8.79 12.90
N VAL A 220 -25.55 -7.96 11.88
CA VAL A 220 -26.64 -7.32 11.16
C VAL A 220 -27.29 -8.31 10.19
N GLY A 221 -28.61 -8.39 10.26
CA GLY A 221 -29.35 -9.27 9.36
C GLY A 221 -30.85 -9.12 9.43
N THR A 222 -31.52 -9.94 8.64
CA THR A 222 -32.98 -10.00 8.56
C THR A 222 -33.47 -11.30 9.19
N SER A 223 -34.54 -11.24 9.98
CA SER A 223 -35.20 -12.41 10.56
C SER A 223 -36.57 -12.61 9.92
N PRO A 224 -37.04 -13.84 9.66
CA PRO A 224 -38.41 -14.10 9.23
C PRO A 224 -39.46 -13.63 10.23
N GLU A 225 -39.10 -13.51 11.51
CA GLU A 225 -39.99 -13.11 12.61
C GLU A 225 -40.12 -11.59 12.73
N HIS A 226 -39.22 -10.83 12.09
CA HIS A 226 -39.16 -9.38 12.23
C HIS A 226 -39.13 -8.70 10.86
N ASP A 227 -40.06 -7.75 10.66
CA ASP A 227 -40.09 -6.95 9.45
C ASP A 227 -38.91 -5.95 9.34
N LEU A 228 -38.26 -5.66 10.46
CA LEU A 228 -37.15 -4.70 10.53
C LEU A 228 -35.81 -5.45 10.60
N MET A 229 -34.76 -4.84 10.05
CA MET A 229 -33.41 -5.35 10.21
C MET A 229 -32.98 -5.36 11.68
N GLN A 230 -32.33 -6.44 12.06
CA GLN A 230 -31.82 -6.70 13.40
C GLN A 230 -30.29 -6.60 13.41
N CYS A 231 -29.71 -6.43 14.59
CA CYS A 231 -28.28 -6.31 14.85
C CYS A 231 -27.79 -7.22 15.99
N ASN A 232 -28.60 -8.21 16.36
CA ASN A 232 -28.34 -9.23 17.38
C ASN A 232 -28.41 -10.65 16.79
N MET A 233 -28.19 -10.80 15.48
CA MET A 233 -28.28 -12.10 14.81
C MET A 233 -27.02 -12.92 15.06
N ASP A 234 -27.16 -14.25 15.12
CA ASP A 234 -26.02 -15.17 15.20
C ASP A 234 -25.26 -15.30 13.88
N GLN A 235 -25.95 -15.09 12.75
CA GLN A 235 -25.40 -15.18 11.40
C GLN A 235 -25.63 -13.86 10.64
N PRO A 236 -24.64 -13.38 9.87
CA PRO A 236 -24.79 -12.15 9.10
C PRO A 236 -25.66 -12.35 7.86
N SER A 237 -26.41 -11.31 7.51
CA SER A 237 -26.89 -11.14 6.14
C SER A 237 -25.82 -10.45 5.30
N CYS A 238 -25.65 -10.91 4.07
CA CYS A 238 -24.72 -10.30 3.12
C CYS A 238 -25.31 -8.97 2.60
N ILE A 239 -24.52 -7.91 2.67
CA ILE A 239 -24.88 -6.57 2.18
C ILE A 239 -24.03 -6.31 0.94
N HIS A 240 -24.62 -6.38 -0.25
CA HIS A 240 -23.92 -6.05 -1.48
C HIS A 240 -23.65 -4.54 -1.54
N LEU A 241 -22.38 -4.19 -1.78
CA LEU A 241 -21.93 -2.82 -1.91
C LEU A 241 -21.91 -2.41 -3.38
N LEU A 242 -22.77 -1.47 -3.74
CA LEU A 242 -22.78 -0.88 -5.06
C LEU A 242 -22.16 0.53 -4.98
N PRO A 243 -20.95 0.75 -5.52
CA PRO A 243 -20.31 2.06 -5.50
C PRO A 243 -21.14 3.08 -6.31
N CYS A 244 -21.50 4.20 -5.70
CA CYS A 244 -22.21 5.29 -6.39
C CYS A 244 -21.26 6.46 -6.68
N ARG A 245 -20.63 6.98 -5.63
CA ARG A 245 -19.62 8.04 -5.68
C ARG A 245 -18.51 7.70 -4.68
N GLN A 246 -17.41 8.42 -4.73
CA GLN A 246 -16.32 8.32 -3.76
C GLN A 246 -16.84 8.36 -2.31
N GLY A 247 -16.57 7.31 -1.52
CA GLY A 247 -17.05 7.17 -0.14
C GLY A 247 -18.53 6.82 0.04
N ILE A 248 -19.33 6.82 -1.04
CA ILE A 248 -20.80 6.64 -1.00
C ILE A 248 -21.19 5.35 -1.72
N TYR A 249 -21.95 4.53 -1.00
CA TYR A 249 -22.39 3.21 -1.44
C TYR A 249 -23.90 3.08 -1.34
N HIS A 250 -24.46 2.24 -2.21
CA HIS A 250 -25.82 1.74 -2.06
C HIS A 250 -25.75 0.34 -1.48
N PHE A 251 -26.58 0.09 -0.46
CA PHE A 251 -26.65 -1.21 0.20
C PHE A 251 -27.79 -2.01 -0.43
N GLN A 252 -27.44 -3.14 -1.02
CA GLN A 252 -28.40 -4.07 -1.62
C GLN A 252 -28.43 -5.36 -0.79
N ALA A 253 -29.63 -5.79 -0.41
CA ALA A 253 -29.86 -7.05 0.28
C ALA A 253 -29.67 -8.23 -0.67
N GLN A 254 -29.48 -9.44 -0.11
CA GLN A 254 -29.33 -10.68 -0.89
C GLN A 254 -30.49 -10.95 -1.87
N CYS A 255 -31.70 -10.48 -1.57
CA CYS A 255 -32.86 -10.60 -2.45
C CYS A 255 -32.84 -9.64 -3.66
N GLY A 256 -31.78 -8.85 -3.83
CA GLY A 256 -31.64 -7.86 -4.90
C GLY A 256 -32.36 -6.53 -4.64
N SER A 257 -33.12 -6.42 -3.56
CA SER A 257 -33.76 -5.16 -3.15
C SER A 257 -32.78 -4.27 -2.38
N PHE A 258 -33.07 -2.97 -2.30
CA PHE A 258 -32.24 -2.01 -1.60
C PHE A 258 -32.60 -1.89 -0.12
N TRP A 259 -31.63 -1.49 0.69
CA TRP A 259 -31.91 -1.05 2.04
C TRP A 259 -32.73 0.25 2.00
N SER A 260 -33.77 0.31 2.81
CA SER A 260 -34.60 1.50 3.02
C SER A 260 -34.62 1.89 4.48
N ILE A 261 -34.85 3.17 4.75
CA ILE A 261 -34.95 3.74 6.09
C ILE A 261 -36.38 4.25 6.33
N THR A 262 -36.92 4.02 7.53
CA THR A 262 -38.23 4.53 7.94
C THR A 262 -38.12 5.92 8.55
N SER A 263 -39.24 6.59 8.80
CA SER A 263 -39.29 7.87 9.51
C SER A 263 -38.74 7.82 10.94
N PHE A 264 -38.63 6.62 11.52
CA PHE A 264 -38.10 6.40 12.87
C PHE A 264 -36.62 5.99 12.87
N GLY A 265 -35.94 6.06 11.71
CA GLY A 265 -34.54 5.69 11.61
C GLY A 265 -34.27 4.18 11.65
N THR A 266 -35.29 3.33 11.48
CA THR A 266 -35.13 1.87 11.38
C THR A 266 -34.98 1.42 9.92
N PHE A 267 -34.40 0.23 9.70
CA PHE A 267 -34.09 -0.27 8.35
C PHE A 267 -34.97 -1.44 7.89
N ARG A 268 -35.24 -1.50 6.58
CA ARG A 268 -35.93 -2.62 5.91
C ARG A 268 -35.19 -3.06 4.62
N PRO A 269 -35.11 -4.37 4.33
CA PRO A 269 -34.29 -4.90 3.24
C PRO A 269 -34.98 -4.91 1.87
N TRP A 270 -36.25 -4.52 1.76
CA TRP A 270 -37.06 -4.56 0.52
C TRP A 270 -37.38 -3.17 -0.05
N GLY A 271 -36.45 -2.24 0.06
CA GLY A 271 -36.52 -0.93 -0.57
C GLY A 271 -36.49 -1.01 -2.09
N LYS A 272 -37.30 -0.18 -2.76
CA LYS A 272 -37.35 -0.07 -4.22
C LYS A 272 -36.26 0.83 -4.80
N PHE A 273 -35.77 1.77 -4.01
CA PHE A 273 -34.83 2.80 -4.44
C PHE A 273 -33.52 2.68 -3.67
N ALA A 274 -32.43 2.96 -4.37
CA ALA A 274 -31.11 3.00 -3.78
C ALA A 274 -30.94 4.26 -2.92
N LEU A 275 -30.48 4.08 -1.68
CA LEU A 275 -30.15 5.17 -0.77
C LEU A 275 -28.64 5.28 -0.58
N ASN A 276 -28.17 6.50 -0.33
CA ASN A 276 -26.74 6.81 -0.16
C ASN A 276 -26.30 6.57 1.27
N PHE A 277 -25.39 5.62 1.47
CA PHE A 277 -24.71 5.36 2.74
C PHE A 277 -23.24 5.76 2.61
N CYS A 278 -22.72 6.52 3.56
CA CYS A 278 -21.29 6.83 3.61
C CYS A 278 -20.58 5.85 4.54
N ILE A 279 -19.48 5.27 4.08
CA ILE A 279 -18.64 4.36 4.89
C ILE A 279 -17.42 5.13 5.36
N GLU A 280 -17.16 5.09 6.66
CA GLU A 280 -15.99 5.70 7.28
C GLU A 280 -15.19 4.62 8.03
N LEU A 281 -13.95 4.38 7.63
CA LEU A 281 -13.08 3.39 8.27
C LEU A 281 -12.54 3.96 9.60
N GLN A 282 -12.71 3.18 10.67
CA GLN A 282 -12.25 3.50 12.03
C GLN A 282 -11.04 2.66 12.47
N GLY A 283 -10.63 1.72 11.60
CA GLY A 283 -9.50 0.83 11.82
C GLY A 283 -9.34 -0.11 10.63
N SER A 284 -8.46 -1.10 10.76
CA SER A 284 -8.14 -2.03 9.67
C SER A 284 -9.29 -2.98 9.31
N ASN A 285 -10.19 -3.27 10.25
CA ASN A 285 -11.38 -4.11 10.09
C ASN A 285 -12.63 -3.51 10.73
N LEU A 286 -12.60 -2.22 11.10
CA LEU A 286 -13.70 -1.52 11.75
C LEU A 286 -14.17 -0.34 10.92
N LEU A 287 -15.49 -0.17 10.81
CA LEU A 287 -16.11 0.95 10.11
C LEU A 287 -17.30 1.52 10.87
N THR A 288 -17.68 2.73 10.51
CA THR A 288 -18.96 3.36 10.83
C THR A 288 -19.72 3.61 9.53
N VAL A 289 -21.05 3.65 9.62
CA VAL A 289 -21.92 3.94 8.47
C VAL A 289 -22.77 5.15 8.78
N LEU A 290 -22.62 6.22 8.00
CA LEU A 290 -23.51 7.37 8.03
C LEU A 290 -24.69 7.10 7.10
N ALA A 291 -25.89 7.10 7.65
CA ALA A 291 -27.12 6.78 6.93
C ALA A 291 -27.67 8.01 6.17
N PRO A 292 -28.61 7.81 5.23
CA PRO A 292 -29.15 8.88 4.39
C PRO A 292 -29.86 10.01 5.16
N ASN A 293 -30.29 9.74 6.39
CA ASN A 293 -30.90 10.72 7.28
C ASN A 293 -29.90 11.58 8.06
N GLY A 294 -28.59 11.39 7.84
CA GLY A 294 -27.53 12.18 8.46
C GLY A 294 -27.07 11.68 9.83
N PHE A 295 -27.55 10.52 10.28
CA PHE A 295 -27.17 9.91 11.56
C PHE A 295 -26.34 8.64 11.36
N TYR A 296 -25.45 8.37 12.30
CA TYR A 296 -24.68 7.14 12.32
C TYR A 296 -25.56 5.93 12.68
N MET A 297 -25.37 4.86 11.92
CA MET A 297 -26.00 3.58 12.15
C MET A 297 -25.46 2.95 13.44
N ARG A 298 -26.35 2.60 14.37
CA ARG A 298 -26.01 2.00 15.66
C ARG A 298 -26.79 0.72 15.94
N SER A 299 -26.17 -0.14 16.73
CA SER A 299 -26.78 -1.33 17.31
C SER A 299 -27.57 -0.98 18.57
N ASP A 300 -28.88 -1.24 18.56
CA ASP A 300 -29.73 -1.02 19.73
C ASP A 300 -29.77 -2.23 20.66
N ARG A 301 -29.95 -2.00 21.97
CA ARG A 301 -30.03 -3.09 22.96
C ARG A 301 -31.26 -3.97 22.74
N SER A 302 -32.33 -3.46 22.14
CA SER A 302 -33.51 -4.25 21.75
C SER A 302 -33.23 -5.24 20.62
N GLY A 303 -32.09 -5.13 19.94
CA GLY A 303 -31.74 -5.91 18.75
C GLY A 303 -32.08 -5.20 17.43
N THR A 304 -32.82 -4.10 17.44
CA THR A 304 -33.16 -3.38 16.21
C THR A 304 -32.00 -2.52 15.69
N LEU A 305 -31.79 -2.49 14.37
CA LEU A 305 -30.82 -1.60 13.74
C LEU A 305 -31.40 -0.19 13.57
N LEU A 306 -30.70 0.83 14.07
CA LEU A 306 -31.14 2.22 14.07
C LEU A 306 -30.11 3.16 13.42
N ALA A 307 -30.57 4.30 12.92
CA ALA A 307 -29.73 5.43 12.54
C ALA A 307 -30.28 6.71 13.16
N ASP A 308 -29.86 6.96 14.40
CA ASP A 308 -30.30 8.07 15.25
C ASP A 308 -29.14 8.66 16.08
N SER A 309 -27.90 8.19 15.87
CA SER A 309 -26.72 8.66 16.61
C SER A 309 -26.07 9.84 15.89
N GLU A 310 -25.96 10.99 16.54
CA GLU A 310 -25.24 12.17 16.00
C GLU A 310 -23.73 11.97 16.05
N ASP A 311 -23.24 11.38 17.15
CA ASP A 311 -21.82 11.10 17.38
C ASP A 311 -21.49 9.61 17.19
N ILE A 312 -20.21 9.32 16.93
CA ILE A 312 -19.70 7.94 16.86
C ILE A 312 -19.58 7.38 18.28
N THR A 313 -20.48 6.47 18.63
CA THR A 313 -20.45 5.70 19.88
C THR A 313 -19.94 4.27 19.66
N LYS A 314 -19.74 3.49 20.72
CA LYS A 314 -19.29 2.09 20.61
C LYS A 314 -20.31 1.23 19.87
N GLU A 315 -21.58 1.58 19.95
CA GLU A 315 -22.70 0.93 19.29
C GLU A 315 -22.73 1.20 17.78
N CYS A 316 -22.03 2.25 17.31
CA CYS A 316 -21.94 2.65 15.90
C CYS A 316 -20.77 1.98 15.15
N ILE A 317 -19.91 1.24 15.85
CA ILE A 317 -18.73 0.60 15.27
C ILE A 317 -19.09 -0.82 14.82
N TRP A 318 -18.75 -1.13 13.57
CA TRP A 318 -19.03 -2.40 12.92
C TRP A 318 -17.74 -3.05 12.44
N GLU A 319 -17.56 -4.32 12.78
CA GLU A 319 -16.52 -5.18 12.19
C GLU A 319 -17.00 -5.73 10.83
N PHE A 320 -16.09 -5.81 9.84
CA PHE A 320 -16.40 -6.14 8.44
C PHE A 320 -15.28 -6.87 7.67
#